data_AF-A0A965VJK4-F1
#
_entry.id   AF-A0A965VJK4-F1
#
_cell.length_a   1.000
_cell.length_b   1.000
_cell.length_c   1.000
_cell.angle_alpha   90.00
_cell.angle_beta   90.00
_cell.angle_gamma   90.00
#
_symmetry.space_group_name_H-M   'P 1'
#
loop_
_entity.id
_entity.type
_entity.pdbx_description
1 polymer ?
#
loop_
_entity_poly.entity_id
_entity_poly.type
_entity_poly.pdbx_seq_one_letter_code
_entity_poly.pdbx_strand_id
1 'polypeptide(L)'
;MLATVRRRARLWIWIEALTQFILAAVGLFWTTLLLDRLIEPPPWLRAAALATAALGLAALLATSLLRRLTVPLSDEALALAVERTHPQFGDSLLTSITLAAGLADDADPDLALRTTAAALARLGEVRPRSLFRWRRLSLLATAAVLAAAGVGALAVLRPALTTIWVRRMVFLLPDPWPRQVMLEAEGFSDGVRTVARGSDVELIVRARAAGPLP
;
A
#
# COMPACT_ATOMS: atom_id res chain seq x y z
N MET A 1 -11.33 -23.94 -18.59
CA MET A 1 -11.05 -23.87 -17.14
C MET A 1 -9.71 -23.21 -16.80
N LEU A 2 -8.60 -23.52 -17.50
CA LEU A 2 -7.28 -22.90 -17.28
C LEU A 2 -7.30 -21.35 -17.35
N ALA A 3 -8.05 -20.76 -18.28
CA ALA A 3 -8.25 -19.31 -18.36
C ALA A 3 -8.93 -18.72 -17.11
N THR A 4 -9.89 -19.44 -16.51
CA THR A 4 -10.61 -19.00 -15.29
C THR A 4 -9.71 -19.06 -14.06
N VAL A 5 -8.85 -20.08 -13.96
CA VAL A 5 -7.85 -20.20 -12.91
C VAL A 5 -6.77 -19.12 -13.06
N ARG A 6 -6.30 -18.87 -14.29
CA ARG A 6 -5.34 -17.79 -14.60
C ARG A 6 -5.90 -16.39 -14.27
N ARG A 7 -7.19 -16.14 -14.54
CA ARG A 7 -7.85 -14.87 -14.19
C ARG A 7 -8.02 -14.68 -12.68
N ARG A 8 -8.36 -15.75 -11.94
CA ARG A 8 -8.45 -15.73 -10.47
C ARG A 8 -7.08 -15.52 -9.81
N ALA A 9 -6.04 -16.19 -10.31
CA ALA A 9 -4.66 -15.99 -9.85
C ALA A 9 -4.19 -14.54 -10.09
N ARG A 10 -4.47 -13.96 -11.27
CA ARG A 10 -4.16 -12.56 -11.56
C ARG A 10 -4.92 -11.56 -10.69
N LEU A 11 -6.23 -11.77 -10.48
CA LEU A 11 -7.03 -10.96 -9.57
C LEU A 11 -6.47 -10.98 -8.14
N TRP A 12 -5.99 -12.14 -7.69
CA TRP A 12 -5.39 -12.27 -6.37
C TRP A 12 -4.08 -11.50 -6.23
N ILE A 13 -3.22 -11.55 -7.25
CA ILE A 13 -1.97 -10.77 -7.30
C ILE A 13 -2.29 -9.27 -7.28
N TRP A 14 -3.30 -8.82 -8.01
CA TRP A 14 -3.75 -7.43 -7.99
C TRP A 14 -4.27 -7.00 -6.63
N ILE A 15 -5.06 -7.84 -5.94
CA ILE A 15 -5.57 -7.53 -4.60
C ILE A 15 -4.42 -7.44 -3.58
N GLU A 16 -3.46 -8.37 -3.64
CA GLU A 16 -2.31 -8.35 -2.73
C GLU A 16 -1.43 -7.11 -2.97
N ALA A 17 -1.11 -6.80 -4.24
CA ALA A 17 -0.35 -5.61 -4.60
C ALA A 17 -1.09 -4.31 -4.20
N LEU A 18 -2.40 -4.24 -4.45
CA LEU A 18 -3.22 -3.09 -4.07
C LEU A 18 -3.27 -2.90 -2.56
N THR A 19 -3.41 -3.99 -1.80
CA THR A 19 -3.42 -3.95 -0.33
C THR A 19 -2.09 -3.43 0.20
N GLN A 20 -0.96 -3.91 -0.32
CA GLN A 20 0.36 -3.44 0.05
C GLN A 20 0.57 -1.97 -0.33
N PHE A 21 0.12 -1.57 -1.52
CA PHE A 21 0.20 -0.20 -1.99
C PHE A 21 -0.60 0.76 -1.09
N ILE A 22 -1.85 0.41 -0.77
CA ILE A 22 -2.70 1.22 0.12
C ILE A 22 -2.07 1.36 1.50
N LEU A 23 -1.59 0.27 2.10
CA LEU A 23 -0.94 0.31 3.41
C LEU A 23 0.32 1.17 3.40
N ALA A 24 1.16 1.04 2.37
CA ALA A 24 2.36 1.86 2.22
C ALA A 24 2.01 3.35 2.05
N ALA A 25 1.02 3.67 1.21
CA ALA A 25 0.57 5.04 0.98
C ALA A 25 -0.03 5.67 2.24
N VAL A 26 -0.87 4.94 2.99
CA VAL A 26 -1.43 5.41 4.25
C VAL A 26 -0.35 5.57 5.32
N GLY A 27 0.58 4.61 5.42
CA GLY A 27 1.73 4.72 6.33
C GLY A 27 2.57 5.96 6.03
N LEU A 28 2.86 6.21 4.75
CA LEU A 28 3.58 7.40 4.30
C LEU A 28 2.84 8.69 4.64
N PHE A 29 1.51 8.73 4.42
CA PHE A 29 0.69 9.87 4.78
C PHE A 29 0.83 10.21 6.28
N TRP A 30 0.66 9.21 7.16
CA TRP A 30 0.75 9.43 8.60
C TRP A 30 2.16 9.81 9.06
N THR A 31 3.21 9.17 8.53
CA THR A 31 4.59 9.51 8.89
C THR A 31 4.96 10.91 8.44
N THR A 32 4.62 11.29 7.20
CA THR A 32 4.89 12.65 6.70
C THR A 32 4.09 13.70 7.45
N LEU A 33 2.81 13.45 7.76
CA LEU A 33 1.98 14.36 8.55
C LEU A 33 2.55 14.56 9.97
N LEU A 34 2.94 13.47 10.63
CA LEU A 34 3.49 13.52 11.99
C LEU A 34 4.85 14.23 12.02
N LEU A 35 5.77 13.86 11.12
CA LEU A 35 7.08 14.48 11.04
C LEU A 35 7.01 15.96 10.65
N ASP A 36 6.14 16.31 9.70
CA ASP A 36 5.99 17.71 9.29
C ASP A 36 5.42 18.59 10.39
N ARG A 37 4.51 18.04 11.21
CA ARG A 37 3.94 18.75 12.37
C ARG A 37 4.94 18.91 13.51
N LEU A 38 5.84 17.94 13.73
CA LEU A 38 6.81 17.97 14.83
C LEU A 38 8.04 18.83 14.52
N ILE A 39 8.55 18.76 13.29
CA ILE A 39 9.86 19.31 12.92
C ILE A 39 9.72 20.58 12.06
N GLU A 40 8.59 20.78 11.37
CA GLU A 40 8.43 21.81 10.34
C GLU A 40 9.61 21.87 9.35
N PRO A 41 9.97 20.75 8.69
CA PRO A 41 11.16 20.65 7.85
C PRO A 41 11.20 21.69 6.72
N PRO A 42 12.38 22.08 6.21
CA PRO A 42 12.45 23.00 5.07
C PRO A 42 11.89 22.35 3.77
N PRO A 43 11.47 23.15 2.77
CA PRO A 43 10.83 22.62 1.56
C PRO A 43 11.67 21.60 0.78
N TRP A 44 12.99 21.77 0.74
CA TRP A 44 13.89 20.85 0.05
C TRP A 44 13.90 19.45 0.69
N LEU A 45 13.78 19.36 2.02
CA LEU A 45 13.77 18.10 2.73
C LEU A 45 12.44 17.37 2.50
N ARG A 46 11.33 18.11 2.42
CA ARG A 46 10.03 17.57 2.01
C ARG A 46 10.07 17.02 0.59
N ALA A 47 10.66 17.76 -0.35
CA ALA A 47 10.81 17.34 -1.73
C ALA A 47 11.64 16.05 -1.83
N ALA A 48 12.75 15.96 -1.09
CA ALA A 48 13.55 14.75 -1.00
C ALA A 48 12.76 13.57 -0.43
N ALA A 49 12.05 13.77 0.69
CA ALA A 49 11.21 12.75 1.30
C ALA A 49 10.10 12.26 0.35
N LEU A 50 9.43 13.18 -0.35
CA LEU A 50 8.40 12.86 -1.33
C LEU A 50 8.97 12.07 -2.51
N ALA A 51 10.14 12.45 -3.02
CA ALA A 51 10.83 11.74 -4.09
C ALA A 51 11.22 10.31 -3.66
N THR A 52 11.81 10.15 -2.47
CA THR A 52 12.14 8.84 -1.90
C THR A 52 10.89 7.99 -1.73
N ALA A 53 9.79 8.58 -1.27
CA ALA A 53 8.55 7.87 -1.07
C ALA A 53 7.90 7.44 -2.38
N ALA A 54 7.90 8.31 -3.40
CA ALA A 54 7.43 7.99 -4.73
C ALA A 54 8.24 6.85 -5.36
N LEU A 55 9.58 6.89 -5.22
CA LEU A 55 10.47 5.81 -5.66
C LEU A 55 10.19 4.51 -4.91
N GLY A 56 9.99 4.56 -3.59
CA GLY A 56 9.66 3.39 -2.78
C GLY A 56 8.33 2.75 -3.20
N LEU A 57 7.28 3.56 -3.42
CA LEU A 57 5.99 3.10 -3.93
C LEU A 57 6.10 2.52 -5.34
N ALA A 58 6.84 3.17 -6.24
CA ALA A 58 7.09 2.68 -7.59
C ALA A 58 7.88 1.35 -7.56
N ALA A 59 8.89 1.23 -6.71
CA ALA A 59 9.65 0.00 -6.52
C ALA A 59 8.80 -1.12 -5.90
N LEU A 60 7.91 -0.81 -4.96
CA LEU A 60 6.96 -1.79 -4.41
C LEU A 60 6.00 -2.31 -5.49
N LEU A 61 5.42 -1.41 -6.28
CA LEU A 61 4.58 -1.81 -7.42
C LEU A 61 5.38 -2.61 -8.44
N ALA A 62 6.56 -2.14 -8.84
CA ALA A 62 7.41 -2.81 -9.80
C ALA A 62 7.80 -4.20 -9.29
N THR A 63 8.33 -4.35 -8.07
CA THR A 63 8.77 -5.66 -7.53
C THR A 63 7.60 -6.61 -7.28
N SER A 64 6.44 -6.12 -6.83
CA SER A 64 5.26 -6.96 -6.63
C SER A 64 4.66 -7.44 -7.95
N LEU A 65 4.67 -6.60 -8.99
CA LEU A 65 4.20 -6.95 -10.34
C LEU A 65 5.24 -7.76 -11.11
N LEU A 66 6.47 -7.25 -11.31
CA LEU A 66 7.53 -7.93 -12.08
C LEU A 66 7.81 -9.31 -11.51
N ARG A 67 8.13 -9.45 -10.22
CA ARG A 67 8.55 -10.74 -9.64
C ARG A 67 7.48 -11.84 -9.76
N ARG A 68 6.22 -11.47 -10.02
CA ARG A 68 5.09 -12.40 -10.12
C ARG A 68 4.56 -12.55 -11.55
N LEU A 69 4.74 -11.54 -12.41
CA LEU A 69 4.44 -11.59 -13.84
C LEU A 69 5.55 -12.25 -14.66
N THR A 70 6.80 -12.19 -14.20
CA THR A 70 7.96 -12.80 -14.89
C THR A 70 8.19 -14.25 -14.54
N VAL A 71 7.45 -14.84 -13.59
CA VAL A 71 7.48 -16.29 -13.37
C VAL A 71 6.50 -16.91 -14.37
N PRO A 72 6.98 -17.59 -15.43
CA PRO A 72 6.10 -18.39 -16.27
C PRO A 72 5.49 -19.48 -15.41
N LEU A 73 4.20 -19.32 -15.10
CA LEU A 73 3.41 -20.36 -14.47
C LEU A 73 3.16 -21.44 -15.54
N SER A 74 4.09 -22.40 -15.65
CA SER A 74 3.89 -23.58 -16.48
C SER A 74 2.67 -24.33 -15.96
N ASP A 75 1.86 -24.85 -16.88
CA ASP A 75 0.60 -25.52 -16.53
C ASP A 75 0.86 -26.75 -15.63
N GLU A 76 2.05 -27.35 -15.70
CA GLU A 76 2.57 -28.42 -14.82
C GLU A 76 2.76 -27.97 -13.36
N ALA A 77 3.34 -26.78 -13.14
CA ALA A 77 3.52 -26.24 -11.79
C ALA A 77 2.17 -25.93 -11.13
N LEU A 78 1.17 -25.58 -11.94
CA LEU A 78 -0.21 -25.38 -11.50
C LEU A 78 -0.89 -26.71 -11.16
N ALA A 79 -0.66 -27.76 -11.96
CA ALA A 79 -1.16 -29.11 -11.69
C ALA A 79 -0.59 -29.66 -10.37
N LEU A 80 0.73 -29.57 -10.19
CA LEU A 80 1.43 -29.99 -8.97
C LEU A 80 0.97 -29.24 -7.72
N ALA A 81 0.69 -27.94 -7.83
CA ALA A 81 0.19 -27.15 -6.71
C ALA A 81 -1.24 -27.56 -6.28
N VAL A 82 -2.08 -27.91 -7.26
CA VAL A 82 -3.45 -28.38 -7.01
C VAL A 82 -3.44 -29.76 -6.34
N GLU A 83 -2.62 -30.69 -6.83
CA GLU A 83 -2.50 -32.05 -6.28
C GLU A 83 -1.86 -32.08 -4.89
N ARG A 84 -0.82 -31.27 -4.65
CA ARG A 84 -0.24 -31.15 -3.29
C ARG A 84 -1.23 -30.68 -2.25
N THR A 85 -2.22 -29.90 -2.65
CA THR A 85 -3.23 -29.38 -1.72
C THR A 85 -4.49 -30.25 -1.67
N HIS A 86 -4.71 -31.09 -2.68
CA HIS A 86 -5.78 -32.07 -2.73
C HIS A 86 -5.19 -33.44 -3.10
N PRO A 87 -4.69 -34.20 -2.10
CA PRO A 87 -4.10 -35.54 -2.31
C PRO A 87 -5.06 -36.53 -2.99
N GLN A 88 -6.35 -36.22 -2.96
CA GLN A 88 -7.47 -36.95 -3.58
C GLN A 88 -7.31 -37.15 -5.10
N PHE A 89 -6.53 -36.29 -5.75
CA PHE A 89 -6.31 -36.35 -7.20
C PHE A 89 -5.16 -37.27 -7.62
N GLY A 90 -4.33 -37.74 -6.68
CA GLY A 90 -3.33 -38.82 -6.87
C GLY A 90 -2.68 -38.86 -8.26
N ASP A 91 -1.94 -37.81 -8.63
CA ASP A 91 -1.21 -37.62 -9.91
C ASP A 91 -2.06 -37.57 -11.20
N SER A 92 -3.38 -37.70 -11.12
CA SER A 92 -4.26 -37.76 -12.30
C SER A 92 -4.32 -36.44 -13.09
N LEU A 93 -4.17 -35.30 -12.40
CA LEU A 93 -4.22 -33.97 -13.01
C LEU A 93 -2.89 -33.60 -13.67
N LEU A 94 -1.78 -33.95 -13.04
CA LEU A 94 -0.45 -33.81 -13.64
C LEU A 94 -0.34 -34.69 -14.89
N THR A 95 -0.70 -35.97 -14.78
CA THR A 95 -0.65 -36.92 -15.91
C THR A 95 -1.57 -36.50 -17.06
N SER A 96 -2.80 -36.03 -16.80
CA SER A 96 -3.69 -35.56 -17.87
C SER A 96 -3.18 -34.30 -18.58
N ILE A 97 -2.49 -33.40 -17.87
CA ILE A 97 -1.87 -32.21 -18.48
C ILE A 97 -0.62 -32.59 -19.28
N THR A 98 0.23 -33.48 -18.77
CA THR A 98 1.40 -34.00 -19.50
C THR A 98 0.98 -34.73 -20.78
N LEU A 99 -0.12 -35.49 -20.72
CA LEU A 99 -0.74 -36.14 -21.88
C LEU A 99 -1.31 -35.14 -22.88
N ALA A 100 -2.07 -34.14 -22.41
CA ALA A 100 -2.67 -33.11 -23.27
C ALA A 100 -1.62 -32.18 -23.90
N ALA A 101 -0.46 -32.02 -23.24
CA ALA A 101 0.69 -31.27 -23.76
C ALA A 101 1.50 -32.08 -24.79
N GLY A 102 1.15 -33.34 -25.05
CA GLY A 102 1.86 -34.21 -26.00
C GLY A 102 3.26 -34.60 -25.52
N LEU A 103 3.54 -34.50 -24.21
CA LEU A 103 4.84 -34.83 -23.61
C LEU A 103 4.95 -36.32 -23.21
N ALA A 104 3.88 -37.08 -23.37
CA ALA A 104 3.86 -38.53 -23.23
C ALA A 104 3.61 -39.14 -24.61
N ASP A 105 4.69 -39.51 -25.29
CA ASP A 105 4.72 -39.92 -26.70
C ASP A 105 4.00 -41.26 -27.00
N ASP A 106 3.48 -41.96 -25.99
CA ASP A 106 3.09 -43.38 -26.11
C ASP A 106 1.78 -43.74 -25.37
N ALA A 107 0.86 -42.78 -25.22
CA ALA A 107 -0.34 -42.97 -24.41
C ALA A 107 -1.62 -43.17 -25.22
N ASP A 108 -2.41 -44.17 -24.80
CA ASP A 108 -3.67 -44.56 -25.42
C ASP A 108 -4.75 -43.46 -25.27
N PRO A 109 -5.28 -42.90 -26.38
CA PRO A 109 -6.22 -41.78 -26.36
C PRO A 109 -7.53 -42.07 -25.62
N ASP A 110 -7.98 -43.33 -25.55
CA ASP A 110 -9.21 -43.69 -24.82
C ASP A 110 -9.01 -43.64 -23.29
N LEU A 111 -7.79 -43.97 -22.82
CA LEU A 111 -7.40 -43.83 -21.42
C LEU A 111 -7.25 -42.36 -21.00
N ALA A 112 -6.75 -41.50 -21.89
CA ALA A 112 -6.65 -40.05 -21.67
C ALA A 112 -8.04 -39.39 -21.57
N LEU A 113 -9.01 -39.83 -22.39
CA LEU A 113 -10.39 -39.36 -22.32
C LEU A 113 -11.11 -39.81 -21.04
N ARG A 114 -10.87 -41.06 -20.60
CA ARG A 114 -11.47 -41.58 -19.35
C ARG A 114 -10.91 -40.92 -18.11
N THR A 115 -9.61 -40.64 -18.08
CA THR A 115 -8.95 -39.95 -16.95
C THR A 115 -9.35 -38.48 -16.87
N THR A 116 -9.46 -37.79 -18.00
CA THR A 116 -9.99 -36.41 -18.04
C THR A 116 -11.46 -36.34 -17.63
N ALA A 117 -12.29 -37.30 -18.05
CA ALA A 117 -13.69 -37.40 -17.61
C ALA A 117 -13.82 -37.71 -16.10
N ALA A 118 -12.97 -38.60 -15.56
CA ALA A 118 -12.94 -38.91 -14.14
C ALA A 118 -12.45 -37.73 -13.28
N ALA A 119 -11.48 -36.94 -13.78
CA ALA A 119 -11.01 -35.72 -13.14
C ALA A 119 -12.09 -34.61 -13.16
N LEU A 120 -12.84 -34.48 -14.27
CA LEU A 120 -13.96 -33.54 -14.41
C LEU A 120 -15.15 -33.89 -13.52
N ALA A 121 -15.45 -35.19 -13.33
CA ALA A 121 -16.51 -35.63 -12.42
C ALA A 121 -16.21 -35.30 -10.94
N ARG A 122 -14.93 -35.26 -10.54
CA ARG A 122 -14.50 -34.92 -9.18
C ARG A 122 -14.24 -33.43 -8.95
N LEU A 123 -14.23 -32.62 -10.01
CA LEU A 123 -14.09 -31.16 -9.94
C LEU A 123 -15.34 -30.44 -9.41
N GLY A 124 -16.50 -31.12 -9.33
CA GLY A 124 -17.73 -30.58 -8.75
C GLY A 124 -17.67 -30.34 -7.23
N GLU A 125 -16.74 -30.99 -6.53
CA GLU A 125 -16.69 -30.98 -5.06
C GLU A 125 -15.55 -30.12 -4.49
N VAL A 126 -14.64 -29.62 -5.32
CA VAL A 126 -13.48 -28.84 -4.87
C VAL A 126 -13.88 -27.41 -4.57
N ARG A 127 -14.27 -27.18 -3.31
CA ARG A 127 -14.47 -25.84 -2.74
C ARG A 127 -13.15 -25.06 -2.81
N PRO A 128 -13.08 -23.91 -3.51
CA PRO A 128 -11.85 -23.11 -3.65
C PRO A 128 -11.33 -22.46 -2.35
N ARG A 129 -11.95 -22.77 -1.20
CA ARG A 129 -11.77 -22.06 0.08
C ARG A 129 -10.58 -22.56 0.91
N SER A 130 -10.01 -23.72 0.62
CA SER A 130 -8.91 -24.31 1.42
C SER A 130 -7.50 -23.97 0.94
N LEU A 131 -7.35 -23.42 -0.28
CA LEU A 131 -6.06 -23.34 -0.98
C LEU A 131 -5.20 -22.12 -0.67
N PHE A 132 -5.77 -21.07 -0.09
CA PHE A 132 -5.06 -19.80 0.08
C PHE A 132 -5.21 -19.31 1.52
N ARG A 133 -4.18 -18.64 2.05
CA ARG A 133 -4.16 -18.01 3.40
C ARG A 133 -5.12 -16.82 3.46
N TRP A 134 -6.41 -17.04 3.17
CA TRP A 134 -7.49 -16.06 3.11
C TRP A 134 -7.56 -15.21 4.37
N ARG A 135 -7.35 -15.83 5.54
CA ARG A 135 -7.42 -15.15 6.83
C ARG A 135 -6.37 -14.04 6.99
N ARG A 136 -5.16 -14.23 6.46
CA ARG A 136 -4.09 -13.22 6.53
C ARG A 136 -4.33 -12.10 5.51
N LEU A 137 -4.73 -12.46 4.29
CA LEU A 137 -5.02 -11.47 3.26
C LEU A 137 -6.27 -10.65 3.62
N SER A 138 -7.32 -11.28 4.14
CA SER A 138 -8.53 -10.57 4.60
C SER A 138 -8.20 -9.65 5.76
N LEU A 139 -7.37 -10.09 6.72
CA LEU A 139 -6.94 -9.21 7.81
C LEU A 139 -6.17 -8.00 7.30
N LEU A 140 -5.21 -8.19 6.37
CA LEU A 140 -4.45 -7.10 5.78
C LEU A 140 -5.33 -6.18 4.92
N ALA A 141 -6.27 -6.73 4.16
CA ALA A 141 -7.21 -5.95 3.35
C ALA A 141 -8.16 -5.14 4.24
N THR A 142 -8.70 -5.74 5.31
CA THR A 142 -9.50 -5.03 6.31
C THR A 142 -8.68 -3.94 6.99
N ALA A 143 -7.43 -4.23 7.38
CA ALA A 143 -6.54 -3.22 7.95
C ALA A 143 -6.26 -2.07 6.95
N ALA A 144 -6.05 -2.38 5.68
CA ALA A 144 -5.84 -1.37 4.63
C ALA A 144 -7.08 -0.49 4.44
N VAL A 145 -8.27 -1.10 4.41
CA VAL A 145 -9.55 -0.37 4.31
C VAL A 145 -9.77 0.52 5.53
N LEU A 146 -9.56 0.00 6.75
CA LEU A 146 -9.70 0.78 7.98
C LEU A 146 -8.68 1.93 8.04
N ALA A 147 -7.44 1.68 7.63
CA ALA A 147 -6.39 2.69 7.62
C ALA A 147 -6.72 3.80 6.60
N ALA A 148 -7.18 3.43 5.40
CA ALA A 148 -7.64 4.38 4.39
C ALA A 148 -8.88 5.16 4.87
N ALA A 149 -9.82 4.50 5.54
CA ALA A 149 -10.98 5.13 6.15
C ALA A 149 -10.56 6.14 7.23
N GLY A 150 -9.50 5.87 8.00
CA GLY A 150 -8.92 6.81 8.95
C GLY A 150 -8.40 8.09 8.29
N VAL A 151 -7.72 7.98 7.15
CA VAL A 151 -7.30 9.15 6.35
C VAL A 151 -8.52 9.92 5.83
N GLY A 152 -9.53 9.22 5.30
CA GLY A 152 -10.77 9.84 4.84
C GLY A 152 -11.54 10.54 5.96
N ALA A 153 -11.64 9.93 7.14
CA ALA A 153 -12.26 10.52 8.30
C ALA A 153 -11.54 11.80 8.74
N LEU A 154 -10.20 11.80 8.73
CA LEU A 154 -9.42 13.01 9.01
C LEU A 154 -9.72 14.13 8.00
N ALA A 155 -9.82 13.80 6.70
CA ALA A 155 -10.15 14.76 5.66
C ALA A 155 -11.54 15.39 5.82
N VAL A 156 -12.53 14.62 6.28
CA VAL A 156 -13.90 15.11 6.51
C VAL A 156 -14.02 15.87 7.83
N LEU A 157 -13.46 15.34 8.92
CA LEU A 157 -13.60 15.91 10.26
C LEU A 157 -12.67 17.11 10.48
N ARG A 158 -11.52 17.16 9.80
CA ARG A 158 -10.47 18.17 9.98
C ARG A 158 -9.92 18.66 8.63
N PRO A 159 -10.76 19.27 7.76
CA PRO A 159 -10.38 19.65 6.39
C PRO A 159 -9.24 20.67 6.34
N ALA A 160 -9.08 21.50 7.38
CA ALA A 160 -7.98 22.46 7.49
C ALA A 160 -6.61 21.77 7.58
N LEU A 161 -6.50 20.72 8.40
CA LEU A 161 -5.25 19.97 8.56
C LEU A 161 -4.84 19.27 7.26
N THR A 162 -5.79 18.65 6.58
CA THR A 162 -5.53 17.99 5.29
C THR A 162 -5.19 18.98 4.20
N THR A 163 -5.84 20.15 4.16
CA THR A 163 -5.51 21.20 3.19
C THR A 163 -4.10 21.73 3.40
N ILE A 164 -3.70 21.99 4.64
CA ILE A 164 -2.33 22.42 4.97
C ILE A 164 -1.32 21.34 4.59
N TRP A 165 -1.60 20.07 4.91
CA TRP A 165 -0.72 18.96 4.52
C TRP A 165 -0.56 18.87 3.00
N VAL A 166 -1.65 19.01 2.22
CA VAL A 166 -1.59 19.02 0.75
C VAL A 166 -0.75 20.21 0.26
N ARG A 167 -0.98 21.42 0.78
CA ARG A 167 -0.21 22.61 0.39
C ARG A 167 1.29 22.47 0.70
N ARG A 168 1.62 21.96 1.89
CA ARG A 168 3.02 21.80 2.34
C ARG A 168 3.74 20.60 1.71
N MET A 169 3.07 19.45 1.55
CA MET A 169 3.70 18.22 1.05
C MET A 169 3.60 18.06 -0.46
N VAL A 170 2.41 18.29 -1.03
CA VAL A 170 2.16 18.04 -2.46
C VAL A 170 2.59 19.25 -3.29
N PHE A 171 2.23 20.46 -2.85
CA PHE A 171 2.61 21.70 -3.54
C PHE A 171 3.92 22.32 -3.03
N LEU A 172 4.52 21.76 -1.98
CA LEU A 172 5.79 22.23 -1.40
C LEU A 172 5.77 23.72 -0.99
N LEU A 173 4.59 24.25 -0.65
CA LEU A 173 4.41 25.64 -0.26
C LEU A 173 4.99 25.90 1.15
N PRO A 174 5.56 27.08 1.40
CA PRO A 174 6.15 27.44 2.69
C PRO A 174 5.11 27.94 3.71
N ASP A 175 3.90 27.38 3.70
CA ASP A 175 2.83 27.80 4.61
C ASP A 175 3.10 27.30 6.03
N PRO A 176 3.11 28.13 7.08
CA PRO A 176 3.32 27.70 8.46
C PRO A 176 2.12 26.93 9.03
N TRP A 177 2.34 26.05 10.03
CA TRP A 177 1.23 25.44 10.76
C TRP A 177 0.56 26.51 11.65
N PRO A 178 -0.78 26.50 11.80
CA PRO A 178 -1.49 27.44 12.66
C PRO A 178 -1.01 27.31 14.11
N ARG A 179 -0.61 28.45 14.69
CA ARG A 179 -0.15 28.56 16.08
C ARG A 179 -1.21 29.31 16.87
N GLN A 180 -1.67 28.73 17.98
CA GLN A 180 -2.64 29.36 18.88
C GLN A 180 -2.01 30.52 19.69
N VAL A 181 -0.71 30.42 19.95
CA VAL A 181 0.06 31.41 20.69
C VAL A 181 0.94 32.18 19.72
N MET A 182 0.75 33.49 19.71
CA MET A 182 1.68 34.43 19.06
C MET A 182 2.55 35.07 20.13
N LEU A 183 3.85 35.17 19.87
CA LEU A 183 4.80 35.85 20.75
C LEU A 183 5.07 37.23 20.16
N GLU A 184 4.73 38.27 20.90
CA GLU A 184 4.99 39.67 20.53
C GLU A 184 6.03 40.24 21.50
N ALA A 185 7.13 40.74 20.97
CA ALA A 185 8.14 41.42 21.78
C ALA A 185 7.72 42.88 22.01
N GLU A 186 7.62 43.29 23.26
CA GLU A 186 7.19 44.65 23.61
C GLU A 186 8.31 45.68 23.39
N GLY A 187 7.92 46.89 22.97
CA GLY A 187 8.84 48.01 22.79
C GLY A 187 9.62 47.98 21.46
N PHE A 188 9.24 47.13 20.51
CA PHE A 188 9.76 47.14 19.14
C PHE A 188 8.80 47.90 18.22
N SER A 189 9.32 48.89 17.50
CA SER A 189 8.63 49.59 16.41
C SER A 189 9.23 49.11 15.09
N ASP A 190 8.41 48.57 14.19
CA ASP A 190 8.86 48.00 12.90
C ASP A 190 9.98 46.95 13.01
N GLY A 191 9.94 46.13 14.07
CA GLY A 191 10.93 45.08 14.33
C GLY A 191 12.27 45.57 14.88
N VAL A 192 12.39 46.87 15.16
CA VAL A 192 13.61 47.48 15.71
C VAL A 192 13.30 48.17 17.04
N ARG A 193 14.20 48.00 18.01
CA ARG A 193 14.19 48.74 19.27
C ARG A 193 15.55 49.40 19.45
N THR A 194 15.59 50.72 19.42
CA THR A 194 16.83 51.48 19.62
C THR A 194 17.10 51.61 21.12
N VAL A 195 18.30 51.23 21.54
CA VAL A 195 18.74 51.26 22.93
C VAL A 195 20.14 51.87 23.01
N ALA A 196 20.47 52.46 24.16
CA ALA A 196 21.78 53.08 24.37
C ALA A 196 22.87 52.00 24.40
N ARG A 197 24.01 52.27 23.75
CA ARG A 197 25.15 51.36 23.76
C ARG A 197 25.69 51.22 25.19
N GLY A 198 25.77 49.98 25.69
CA GLY A 198 26.22 49.67 27.05
C GLY A 198 25.12 49.66 28.11
N SER A 199 23.85 49.81 27.71
CA SER A 199 22.70 49.64 28.62
C SER A 199 22.21 48.20 28.65
N ASP A 200 21.70 47.76 29.80
CA ASP A 200 20.98 46.49 29.92
C ASP A 200 19.62 46.61 29.21
N VAL A 201 19.30 45.60 28.38
CA VAL A 201 18.05 45.57 27.61
C VAL A 201 17.16 44.45 28.11
N GLU A 202 16.09 44.82 28.80
CA GLU A 202 15.05 43.87 29.18
C GLU A 202 14.13 43.57 27.99
N LEU A 203 14.05 42.30 27.60
CA LEU A 203 13.18 41.80 26.55
C LEU A 203 11.91 41.20 27.17
N ILE A 204 10.82 41.97 27.15
CA ILE A 204 9.51 41.50 27.57
C ILE A 204 8.83 40.87 26.36
N VAL A 205 8.59 39.56 26.42
CA VAL A 205 7.86 38.81 25.39
C VAL A 205 6.47 38.49 25.91
N ARG A 206 5.46 39.04 25.25
CA ARG A 206 4.06 38.78 25.57
C ARG A 206 3.54 37.61 24.74
N ALA A 207 3.02 36.59 25.41
CA ALA A 207 2.31 35.50 24.75
C ALA A 207 0.82 35.87 24.60
N ARG A 208 0.34 35.95 23.36
CA ARG A 208 -1.06 36.26 23.04
C ARG A 208 -1.75 35.03 22.46
N ALA A 209 -2.81 34.58 23.13
CA ALA A 209 -3.66 33.47 22.67
C ALA A 209 -4.74 33.99 21.71
N ALA A 210 -4.32 34.59 20.59
CA ALA A 210 -5.22 35.11 19.55
C ALA A 210 -5.13 34.35 18.22
N GLY A 211 -4.34 33.27 18.18
CA GLY A 211 -4.13 32.51 16.96
C GLY A 211 -5.35 31.66 16.55
N PRO A 212 -5.48 31.34 15.24
CA PRO A 212 -6.57 30.52 14.76
C PRO A 212 -6.53 29.12 15.39
N LEU A 213 -7.71 28.58 15.72
CA LEU A 213 -7.83 27.20 16.18
C LEU A 213 -7.49 26.24 15.02
N PRO A 214 -6.62 25.24 15.24
CA PRO A 214 -6.28 24.24 14.24
C PRO A 214 -7.45 23.29 13.96
#